data_AF-A0A8T7FY91-F1
#
_entry.id   AF-A0A8T7FY91-F1
#
_cell.length_a   1.000
_cell.length_b   1.000
_cell.length_c   1.000
_cell.angle_alpha   90.00
_cell.angle_beta   90.00
_cell.angle_gamma   90.00
#
_symmetry.space_group_name_H-M   'P 1'
#
loop_
_entity.id
_entity.type
_entity.pdbx_description
1 polymer ?
#
loop_
_entity_poly.entity_id
_entity_poly.type
_entity_poly.pdbx_seq_one_letter_code
_entity_poly.pdbx_strand_id
1 'polypeptide(L)'
;MQPLKQGRAHYGVVIDPSSQYAYISNIYEDTVSVIDLEKMAVVATVPTGMAPNGISFSPLPAPGNAPAEIQLEIPEGGMNMPMP
;
A
#
# COMPACT_ATOMS: atom_id res chain seq x y z
N MET A 1 -36.80 6.61 10.08
CA MET A 1 -35.40 6.22 10.39
C MET A 1 -34.52 6.84 9.31
N GLN A 2 -33.63 7.77 9.66
CA GLN A 2 -32.67 8.34 8.70
C GLN A 2 -31.47 7.38 8.60
N PRO A 3 -30.93 7.11 7.39
CA PRO A 3 -29.71 6.33 7.27
C PRO A 3 -28.57 7.08 7.96
N LEU A 4 -27.82 6.37 8.81
CA LEU A 4 -26.60 6.91 9.40
C LEU A 4 -25.65 7.27 8.27
N LYS A 5 -25.31 8.55 8.17
CA LYS A 5 -24.28 9.06 7.27
C LYS A 5 -22.98 8.35 7.67
N GLN A 6 -22.60 7.32 6.91
CA GLN A 6 -21.37 6.57 7.15
C GLN A 6 -20.24 7.58 7.30
N GLY A 7 -19.53 7.49 8.43
CA GLY A 7 -18.52 8.45 8.83
C GLY A 7 -17.55 8.65 7.68
N ARG A 8 -17.54 9.86 7.14
CA ARG A 8 -16.44 10.35 6.33
C ARG A 8 -15.23 10.41 7.26
N ALA A 9 -14.55 9.27 7.44
CA ALA A 9 -13.19 9.09 7.94
C ALA A 9 -12.90 7.58 8.04
N HIS A 10 -12.39 6.97 6.98
CA HIS A 10 -11.80 5.64 7.11
C HIS A 10 -10.33 5.86 7.47
N TYR A 11 -9.97 5.55 8.71
CA TYR A 11 -8.58 5.43 9.12
C TYR A 11 -8.23 3.95 9.08
N GLY A 12 -7.21 3.60 8.31
CA GLY A 12 -6.59 2.28 8.36
C GLY A 12 -5.46 2.28 9.38
N VAL A 13 -5.28 1.17 10.09
CA VAL A 13 -4.13 0.98 10.98
C VAL A 13 -3.45 -0.36 10.67
N VAL A 14 -2.13 -0.36 10.64
CA VAL A 14 -1.33 -1.58 10.58
C VAL A 14 -0.16 -1.47 11.55
N ILE A 15 0.21 -2.60 12.17
CA ILE A 15 1.36 -2.69 13.09
C ILE A 15 2.43 -3.51 12.39
N ASP A 16 3.69 -3.10 12.54
CA ASP A 16 4.80 -3.86 12.00
C ASP A 16 5.01 -5.20 12.74
N PRO A 17 5.64 -6.21 12.12
CA PRO A 17 5.86 -7.52 12.75
C PRO A 17 6.68 -7.47 14.05
N SER A 18 7.51 -6.44 14.25
CA SER A 18 8.28 -6.26 15.49
C SER A 18 7.47 -5.58 16.61
N SER A 19 6.24 -5.13 16.33
CA SER A 19 5.36 -4.46 17.29
C SER A 19 5.95 -3.19 17.91
N GLN A 20 6.88 -2.53 17.21
CA GLN A 20 7.50 -1.28 17.66
C GLN A 20 6.78 -0.06 17.08
N TYR A 21 6.20 -0.21 15.89
CA TYR A 21 5.59 0.88 15.14
C TYR A 21 4.19 0.54 14.66
N ALA A 22 3.27 1.50 14.79
CA ALA A 22 1.98 1.50 14.14
C ALA A 22 1.94 2.58 13.04
N TYR A 23 1.25 2.27 11.95
CA TYR A 23 1.07 3.16 10.81
C TYR A 23 -0.42 3.44 10.64
N ILE A 24 -0.79 4.72 10.57
CA ILE A 24 -2.18 5.14 10.42
C ILE A 24 -2.34 5.94 9.13
N SER A 25 -3.26 5.54 8.25
CA SER A 25 -3.63 6.33 7.07
C SER A 25 -4.59 7.46 7.44
N ASN A 26 -4.20 8.70 7.19
CA ASN A 26 -5.00 9.89 7.47
C ASN A 26 -5.67 10.39 6.18
N ILE A 27 -6.85 9.84 5.87
CA ILE A 27 -7.55 10.08 4.60
C ILE A 27 -7.83 11.56 4.30
N TYR A 28 -8.00 12.42 5.30
CA TYR A 28 -8.25 13.86 5.10
C TYR A 28 -7.00 14.71 5.05
N GLU A 29 -5.87 14.15 5.48
CA GLU A 29 -4.61 14.87 5.57
C GLU A 29 -3.63 14.42 4.49
N ASP A 30 -4.01 13.46 3.63
CA ASP A 30 -3.17 12.91 2.56
C ASP A 30 -1.80 12.39 3.05
N THR A 31 -1.79 11.89 4.28
CA THR A 31 -0.58 11.42 4.99
C THR A 31 -0.78 10.05 5.64
N VAL A 32 0.35 9.45 6.01
CA VAL A 32 0.43 8.33 6.96
C VAL A 32 1.24 8.77 8.18
N SER A 33 0.69 8.57 9.38
CA SER A 33 1.41 8.78 10.64
C SER A 33 2.12 7.51 11.07
N VAL A 34 3.36 7.63 11.53
CA VAL A 34 4.15 6.56 12.15
C VAL A 34 4.17 6.81 13.66
N ILE A 35 3.68 5.86 14.43
CA ILE A 35 3.59 5.91 15.89
C ILE A 35 4.58 4.91 16.48
N ASP A 36 5.45 5.38 17.37
CA ASP A 36 6.25 4.53 18.25
C ASP A 36 5.35 4.05 19.39
N LEU A 37 5.18 2.73 19.50
CA LEU A 37 4.26 2.10 20.45
C LEU A 37 4.82 2.04 21.88
N GLU A 38 6.13 2.15 22.07
CA GLU A 38 6.74 2.22 23.40
C GLU A 38 6.54 3.61 23.99
N LYS A 39 6.75 4.66 23.17
CA LYS A 39 6.60 6.06 23.59
C LYS A 39 5.16 6.56 23.48
N MET A 40 4.29 5.80 22.81
CA MET A 40 2.92 6.20 22.48
C MET A 40 2.87 7.57 21.78
N ALA A 41 3.78 7.80 20.84
CA ALA A 41 3.98 9.10 20.21
C ALA A 41 4.19 9.00 18.70
N VAL A 42 3.72 10.01 17.95
CA VAL A 42 4.00 10.12 16.51
C VAL A 42 5.48 10.49 16.33
N VAL A 43 6.22 9.65 15.61
CA VAL A 43 7.65 9.84 15.33
C VAL A 43 7.91 10.31 13.90
N ALA A 44 6.97 10.09 12.98
CA ALA A 44 7.04 10.61 11.62
C ALA A 44 5.66 10.79 10.99
N THR A 45 5.60 11.66 10.00
CA THR A 45 4.43 11.84 9.11
C THR A 45 4.92 11.76 7.68
N VAL A 46 4.36 10.83 6.90
CA VAL A 46 4.78 10.53 5.54
C VAL A 46 3.69 10.98 4.56
N PRO A 47 3.98 11.83 3.56
CA PRO A 47 3.02 12.18 2.53
C PRO A 47 2.77 10.98 1.61
N THR A 48 1.51 10.70 1.27
CA THR A 48 1.13 9.53 0.44
C THR A 48 0.47 9.88 -0.89
N GLY A 49 -0.14 11.07 -0.99
CA GLY A 49 -1.07 11.43 -2.07
C GLY A 49 -2.53 11.41 -1.59
N MET A 50 -3.48 11.62 -2.50
CA MET A 50 -4.87 11.90 -2.14
C MET A 50 -5.58 10.71 -1.47
N ALA A 51 -6.20 10.98 -0.32
CA ALA A 51 -7.14 10.11 0.37
C ALA A 51 -6.65 8.67 0.58
N PRO A 52 -5.52 8.46 1.29
CA PRO A 52 -5.09 7.11 1.67
C PRO A 52 -6.18 6.45 2.53
N ASN A 53 -6.65 5.28 2.12
CA ASN A 53 -7.75 4.58 2.78
C ASN A 53 -7.25 3.32 3.50
N GLY A 54 -7.09 2.22 2.76
CA GLY A 54 -6.56 0.97 3.31
C GLY A 54 -5.03 1.00 3.42
N ILE A 55 -4.50 0.41 4.48
CA ILE A 55 -3.05 0.26 4.70
C ILE A 55 -2.74 -1.20 5.08
N SER A 56 -1.66 -1.72 4.49
CA SER A 56 -1.15 -3.08 4.74
C SER A 56 0.36 -3.03 4.86
N PHE A 57 0.91 -3.90 5.70
CA PHE A 57 2.36 -4.03 5.86
C PHE A 57 2.89 -5.13 4.93
N SER A 58 4.03 -4.86 4.29
CA SER A 58 4.80 -5.86 3.54
C SER A 58 6.23 -5.88 4.05
N PRO A 59 6.80 -7.05 4.39
CA PRO A 59 8.22 -7.17 4.72
C PRO A 59 9.11 -7.12 3.48
N LEU A 60 8.52 -7.14 2.27
CA LEU A 60 9.31 -7.04 1.04
C LEU A 60 9.94 -5.66 0.97
N PRO A 61 11.25 -5.56 0.71
CA PRO A 61 11.86 -4.28 0.43
C PRO A 61 11.15 -3.64 -0.76
N ALA A 62 10.93 -2.32 -0.71
CA ALA A 62 10.40 -1.59 -1.85
C ALA A 62 11.24 -1.94 -3.09
N PRO A 63 10.61 -2.23 -4.25
CA PRO A 63 11.37 -2.46 -5.47
C PRO A 63 12.20 -1.20 -5.73
N GLY A 64 13.50 -1.28 -5.49
CA GLY A 64 14.35 -0.10 -5.49
C GLY A 64 14.43 0.47 -6.89
N ASN A 65 13.68 1.54 -7.18
CA ASN A 65 13.70 2.34 -8.42
C ASN A 65 13.96 1.57 -9.74
N ALA A 66 13.54 0.32 -9.85
CA ALA A 66 13.65 -0.42 -11.08
C ALA A 66 12.52 0.06 -12.00
N PRO A 67 12.78 0.53 -13.23
CA PRO A 67 11.71 0.70 -14.19
C PRO A 67 10.99 -0.63 -14.32
N ALA A 68 9.69 -0.64 -14.05
CA ALA A 68 8.84 -1.82 -14.16
C ALA A 68 8.63 -2.18 -15.64
N GLU A 69 9.70 -2.55 -16.34
CA GLU A 69 9.61 -3.17 -17.65
C GLU A 69 9.58 -4.67 -17.44
N ILE A 70 8.37 -5.20 -17.21
CA ILE A 70 8.13 -6.63 -17.21
C ILE A 70 8.15 -7.05 -18.69
N GLN A 71 9.29 -7.54 -19.16
CA GLN A 71 9.39 -8.17 -20.46
C GLN A 71 8.66 -9.51 -20.39
N LEU A 72 7.41 -9.54 -20.83
CA LEU A 72 6.71 -10.80 -21.08
C LEU A 72 7.33 -11.41 -22.33
N GLU A 73 8.18 -12.42 -22.17
CA GLU A 73 8.60 -13.28 -23.27
C GLU A 73 7.35 -13.98 -23.80
N ILE A 74 6.84 -13.52 -24.95
CA ILE A 74 5.84 -14.27 -25.70
C ILE A 74 6.60 -15.45 -26.30
N PRO A 75 6.39 -16.71 -25.86
CA PRO A 75 7.02 -17.83 -26.52
C PRO A 75 6.54 -17.81 -27.97
N GLU A 76 7.48 -17.68 -28.90
CA GLU A 76 7.18 -17.72 -30.33
C GLU A 76 6.48 -19.05 -30.62
N GLY A 77 5.15 -19.00 -30.69
CA GLY A 77 4.31 -20.11 -31.11
C GLY A 77 4.53 -20.37 -32.59
N GLY A 78 5.69 -20.93 -32.93
CA GLY A 78 5.98 -21.48 -34.24
C GLY A 78 5.12 -22.71 -34.48
N MET A 79 3.86 -22.51 -34.86
CA MET A 79 3.11 -23.53 -35.58
C MET A 79 3.73 -23.67 -36.98
N ASN A 80 4.77 -24.49 -37.08
CA ASN A 80 5.25 -25.00 -38.35
C ASN A 80 4.25 -26.05 -38.83
N MET A 81 3.13 -25.62 -39.39
CA MET A 81 2.22 -26.51 -40.10
C MET A 81 2.78 -26.77 -41.51
N PRO A 82 3.17 -28.00 -41.86
CA PRO A 82 3.48 -28.32 -43.24
C PRO A 82 2.22 -28.14 -44.08
N MET A 83 2.30 -27.33 -45.12
CA MET A 83 1.25 -27.17 -46.13
C MET A 83 1.05 -28.50 -46.90
N PRO A 84 -0.19 -28.82 -47.31
CA PRO A 84 -0.52 -30.07 -48.00
C PRO A 84 0.08 -30.18 -49.41
#